data_AF-W2GW05-F1
#
_entry.id   AF-W2GW05-F1
#
_cell.length_a   1.000
_cell.length_b   1.000
_cell.length_c   1.000
_cell.angle_alpha   90.00
_cell.angle_beta   90.00
_cell.angle_gamma   90.00
#
_symmetry.space_group_name_H-M   'P 1'
#
loop_
_entity.id
_entity.type
_entity.pdbx_description
1 polymer ?
#
loop_
_entity_poly.entity_id
_entity_poly.type
_entity_poly.pdbx_seq_one_letter_code
_entity_poly.pdbx_strand_id
1 'polypeptide(L)'
;AKKTRTARTRVRKNRTPPCQVDGCTNIAVSRGCCVRHGGGSRCTVAGCPNRAKLYKKCFQHGGFKTCATEGCTRKAKRYGHCWSHGGGRICEIPGCEKVSTQGGLCWAHGGGNRCKLEGCSRRSYQKYGYYCADHASLGKGESSA
;
A
#
# COMPACT_ATOMS: atom_id res chain seq x y z
N ALA A 1 32.69 -18.17 44.14
CA ALA A 1 32.89 -17.00 43.27
C ALA A 1 32.05 -17.14 41.99
N LYS A 2 30.93 -16.43 41.87
CA LYS A 2 30.08 -16.46 40.66
C LYS A 2 30.69 -15.52 39.61
N LYS A 3 31.26 -16.08 38.54
CA LYS A 3 31.80 -15.31 37.40
C LYS A 3 30.63 -14.66 36.65
N THR A 4 30.50 -13.35 36.77
CA THR A 4 29.56 -12.53 35.99
C THR A 4 30.03 -12.50 34.54
N ARG A 5 29.23 -13.09 33.64
CA ARG A 5 29.46 -13.01 32.19
C ARG A 5 28.97 -11.64 31.71
N THR A 6 29.88 -10.74 31.38
CA THR A 6 29.56 -9.44 30.80
C THR A 6 28.86 -9.64 29.43
N ALA A 7 27.66 -9.10 29.30
CA ALA A 7 26.90 -9.12 28.05
C ALA A 7 27.59 -8.23 27.01
N ARG A 8 28.25 -8.85 26.02
CA ARG A 8 28.74 -8.13 24.83
C ARG A 8 27.56 -7.84 23.91
N THR A 9 27.11 -6.60 23.84
CA THR A 9 26.17 -6.12 22.82
C THR A 9 26.88 -6.13 21.47
N ARG A 10 26.58 -7.12 20.60
CA ARG A 10 27.02 -7.10 19.21
C ARG A 10 26.29 -5.97 18.47
N VAL A 11 26.98 -4.87 18.19
CA VAL A 11 26.48 -3.81 17.30
C VAL A 11 26.31 -4.39 15.90
N ARG A 12 25.07 -4.56 15.44
CA ARG A 12 24.75 -5.02 14.09
C ARG A 12 25.11 -3.92 13.09
N LYS A 13 26.25 -4.03 12.41
CA LYS A 13 26.61 -3.14 11.29
C LYS A 13 25.80 -3.54 10.04
N ASN A 14 24.54 -3.14 9.97
CA ASN A 14 23.77 -3.20 8.71
C ASN A 14 24.18 -2.01 7.82
N ARG A 15 25.36 -2.09 7.19
CA ARG A 15 25.69 -1.21 6.06
C ARG A 15 25.33 -1.93 4.78
N THR A 16 24.05 -1.96 4.47
CA THR A 16 23.61 -2.43 3.15
C THR A 16 24.24 -1.51 2.10
N PRO A 17 25.03 -2.03 1.15
CA PRO A 17 25.77 -1.20 0.21
C PRO A 17 24.83 -0.46 -0.74
N PRO A 18 25.28 0.67 -1.34
CA PRO A 18 24.55 1.33 -2.41
C PRO A 18 24.42 0.40 -3.63
N CYS A 19 23.47 0.71 -4.50
CA CYS A 19 23.29 0.03 -5.76
C CYS A 19 24.55 0.17 -6.62
N GLN A 20 25.00 -0.93 -7.24
CA GLN A 20 26.19 -0.97 -8.10
C GLN A 20 26.00 -0.31 -9.48
N VAL A 21 24.78 0.15 -9.79
CA VAL A 21 24.53 0.87 -11.04
C VAL A 21 25.04 2.28 -10.87
N ASP A 22 25.89 2.71 -11.80
CA ASP A 22 26.50 4.03 -11.79
C ASP A 22 25.44 5.14 -11.68
N GLY A 23 25.71 6.14 -10.85
CA GLY A 23 24.77 7.22 -10.55
C GLY A 23 23.54 6.84 -9.70
N CYS A 24 23.39 5.59 -9.25
CA CYS A 24 22.25 5.19 -8.43
C CYS A 24 22.49 5.41 -6.93
N THR A 25 21.71 6.31 -6.32
CA THR A 25 21.75 6.58 -4.86
C THR A 25 20.93 5.60 -4.02
N ASN A 26 20.20 4.69 -4.66
CA ASN A 26 19.37 3.72 -3.94
C ASN A 26 20.23 2.63 -3.28
N ILE A 27 19.71 2.05 -2.20
CA ILE A 27 20.37 0.96 -1.48
C ILE A 27 20.16 -0.37 -2.23
N ALA A 28 21.21 -1.19 -2.30
CA ALA A 28 21.14 -2.53 -2.86
C ALA A 28 20.25 -3.44 -2.01
N VAL A 29 19.36 -4.20 -2.65
CA VAL A 29 18.50 -5.18 -1.97
C VAL A 29 19.06 -6.59 -2.10
N SER A 30 19.52 -6.95 -3.29
CA SER A 30 20.13 -8.25 -3.58
C SER A 30 20.95 -8.15 -4.86
N ARG A 31 21.97 -9.00 -5.04
CA ARG A 31 22.80 -9.01 -6.26
C ARG A 31 23.41 -7.63 -6.56
N GLY A 32 23.76 -6.90 -5.50
CA GLY A 32 24.31 -5.54 -5.58
C GLY A 32 23.39 -4.47 -6.18
N CYS A 33 22.12 -4.78 -6.46
CA CYS A 33 21.21 -3.87 -7.14
C CYS A 33 20.02 -3.46 -6.26
N CYS A 34 19.54 -2.22 -6.42
CA CYS A 34 18.31 -1.75 -5.78
C CYS A 34 17.05 -2.34 -6.46
N VAL A 35 15.87 -2.10 -5.87
CA VAL A 35 14.60 -2.63 -6.42
C VAL A 35 14.33 -2.24 -7.87
N ARG A 36 14.78 -1.05 -8.29
CA ARG A 36 14.63 -0.56 -9.68
C ARG A 36 15.60 -1.23 -10.65
N HIS A 37 16.79 -1.57 -10.18
CA HIS A 37 17.89 -2.10 -11.00
C HIS A 37 18.05 -3.62 -10.91
N GLY A 38 16.98 -4.38 -10.60
CA GLY A 38 17.07 -5.85 -10.57
C GLY A 38 17.10 -6.46 -9.17
N GLY A 39 17.25 -5.65 -8.12
CA GLY A 39 17.21 -6.10 -6.73
C GLY A 39 15.86 -6.68 -6.30
N GLY A 40 15.91 -7.70 -5.45
CA GLY A 40 14.76 -8.50 -5.00
C GLY A 40 14.49 -9.73 -5.87
N SER A 41 13.47 -10.49 -5.50
CA SER A 41 12.98 -11.64 -6.26
C SER A 41 12.08 -11.20 -7.42
N ARG A 42 12.24 -11.88 -8.56
CA ARG A 42 11.39 -11.70 -9.76
C ARG A 42 10.28 -12.74 -9.76
N CYS A 43 9.20 -12.41 -10.45
CA CYS A 43 8.12 -13.36 -10.67
C CYS A 43 8.64 -14.61 -11.38
N THR A 44 8.25 -15.80 -10.91
CA THR A 44 8.68 -17.07 -11.51
C THR A 44 8.04 -17.38 -12.86
N VAL A 45 7.00 -16.64 -13.25
CA VAL A 45 6.40 -16.75 -14.57
C VAL A 45 7.39 -16.23 -15.62
N ALA A 46 7.71 -17.08 -16.61
CA ALA A 46 8.64 -16.77 -17.68
C ALA A 46 8.27 -15.45 -18.39
N GLY A 47 9.27 -14.62 -18.67
CA GLY A 47 9.09 -13.32 -19.33
C GLY A 47 8.41 -12.24 -18.48
N CYS A 48 8.05 -12.49 -17.22
CA CYS A 48 7.41 -11.47 -16.39
C CYS A 48 8.44 -10.49 -15.78
N PRO A 49 8.40 -9.18 -16.10
CA PRO A 49 9.34 -8.21 -15.53
C PRO A 49 9.02 -7.85 -14.07
N ASN A 50 7.82 -8.21 -13.61
CA ASN A 50 7.31 -7.79 -12.31
C ASN A 50 8.06 -8.45 -11.15
N ARG A 51 8.20 -7.69 -10.07
CA ARG A 51 8.77 -8.18 -8.82
C ARG A 51 7.83 -9.21 -8.18
N ALA A 52 8.41 -10.26 -7.62
CA ALA A 52 7.67 -11.18 -6.79
C ALA A 52 7.23 -10.50 -5.48
N LYS A 53 6.05 -10.87 -5.02
CA LYS A 53 5.52 -10.51 -3.71
C LYS A 53 5.46 -11.78 -2.87
N LEU A 54 4.32 -12.47 -2.88
CA LEU A 54 4.13 -13.75 -2.20
C LEU A 54 4.32 -14.91 -3.18
N TYR A 55 4.65 -16.10 -2.66
CA TYR A 55 4.75 -17.33 -3.46
C TYR A 55 5.69 -17.24 -4.68
N LYS A 56 6.70 -16.37 -4.62
CA LYS A 56 7.63 -16.06 -5.72
C LYS A 56 6.94 -15.53 -7.00
N LYS A 57 5.68 -15.11 -6.93
CA LYS A 57 4.91 -14.57 -8.07
C LYS A 57 4.58 -13.10 -7.84
N CYS A 58 4.35 -12.36 -8.93
CA CYS A 58 3.90 -10.97 -8.85
C CYS A 58 2.41 -10.89 -8.51
N PHE A 59 1.89 -9.69 -8.25
CA PHE A 59 0.48 -9.51 -7.90
C PHE A 59 -0.49 -10.00 -8.98
N GLN A 60 -0.13 -9.91 -10.26
CA GLN A 60 -0.98 -10.40 -11.35
C GLN A 60 -0.92 -11.92 -11.49
N HIS A 61 0.22 -12.53 -11.17
CA HIS A 61 0.42 -13.98 -11.27
C HIS A 61 0.15 -14.73 -9.96
N GLY A 62 -0.68 -14.20 -9.05
CA GLY A 62 -1.05 -14.91 -7.81
C GLY A 62 -0.14 -14.65 -6.61
N GLY A 63 0.69 -13.61 -6.65
CA GLY A 63 1.50 -13.15 -5.52
C GLY A 63 0.70 -12.40 -4.44
N PHE A 64 -0.47 -12.93 -4.06
CA PHE A 64 -1.38 -12.41 -3.06
C PHE A 64 -2.06 -13.56 -2.30
N LYS A 65 -2.60 -13.28 -1.10
CA LYS A 65 -3.47 -14.22 -0.39
C LYS A 65 -4.92 -13.99 -0.78
N THR A 66 -5.71 -15.04 -0.86
CA THR A 66 -7.17 -14.97 -0.94
C THR A 66 -7.76 -14.73 0.44
N CYS A 67 -9.01 -14.27 0.46
CA CYS A 67 -9.77 -14.10 1.68
C CYS A 67 -9.90 -15.46 2.41
N ALA A 68 -9.66 -15.48 3.72
CA ALA A 68 -9.74 -16.69 4.53
C ALA A 68 -11.17 -17.22 4.72
N THR A 69 -12.18 -16.41 4.42
CA THR A 69 -13.59 -16.84 4.43
C THR A 69 -13.86 -17.87 3.36
N GLU A 70 -14.51 -18.97 3.74
CA GLU A 70 -14.89 -20.05 2.84
C GLU A 70 -15.70 -19.54 1.64
N GLY A 71 -15.41 -20.08 0.45
CA GLY A 71 -16.03 -19.66 -0.81
C GLY A 71 -15.62 -18.26 -1.32
N CYS A 72 -14.85 -17.47 -0.58
CA CYS A 72 -14.48 -16.13 -1.01
C CYS A 72 -13.22 -16.11 -1.88
N THR A 73 -13.37 -15.80 -3.16
CA THR A 73 -12.27 -15.70 -4.13
C THR A 73 -11.59 -14.33 -4.15
N ARG A 74 -12.07 -13.38 -3.33
CA ARG A 74 -11.53 -12.01 -3.29
C ARG A 74 -10.14 -11.98 -2.67
N LYS A 75 -9.34 -11.01 -3.10
CA LYS A 75 -7.99 -10.80 -2.57
C LYS A 75 -8.06 -10.30 -1.14
N ALA A 76 -7.29 -10.93 -0.25
CA ALA A 76 -7.15 -10.48 1.13
C ALA A 76 -6.40 -9.15 1.20
N LYS A 77 -6.77 -8.36 2.21
CA LYS A 77 -6.13 -7.12 2.61
C LYS A 77 -5.44 -7.36 3.96
N ARG A 78 -5.97 -6.81 5.05
CA ARG A 78 -5.48 -7.07 6.40
C ARG A 78 -6.09 -8.33 6.99
N TYR A 79 -5.38 -8.92 7.94
CA TYR A 79 -5.82 -10.08 8.72
C TYR A 79 -6.25 -11.31 7.88
N GLY A 80 -5.81 -11.40 6.62
CA GLY A 80 -6.23 -12.49 5.73
C GLY A 80 -7.64 -12.35 5.16
N HIS A 81 -8.33 -11.23 5.37
CA HIS A 81 -9.70 -11.02 4.88
C HIS A 81 -9.79 -9.94 3.80
N CYS A 82 -10.80 -10.04 2.93
CA CYS A 82 -11.12 -8.99 1.96
C CYS A 82 -11.90 -7.83 2.62
N TRP A 83 -12.19 -6.76 1.86
CA TRP A 83 -12.86 -5.56 2.39
C TRP A 83 -14.18 -5.87 3.12
N SER A 84 -15.04 -6.70 2.55
CA SER A 84 -16.34 -7.02 3.15
C SER A 84 -16.28 -8.06 4.26
N HIS A 85 -15.15 -8.75 4.45
CA HIS A 85 -15.00 -9.79 5.49
C HIS A 85 -14.03 -9.33 6.60
N GLY A 86 -13.86 -8.02 6.81
CA GLY A 86 -13.04 -7.49 7.92
C GLY A 86 -11.60 -7.10 7.56
N GLY A 87 -11.22 -7.11 6.28
CA GLY A 87 -9.90 -6.66 5.82
C GLY A 87 -9.74 -5.13 5.70
N GLY A 88 -10.84 -4.38 5.83
CA GLY A 88 -10.87 -2.91 5.85
C GLY A 88 -10.36 -2.33 7.17
N ARG A 89 -9.98 -1.04 7.20
CA ARG A 89 -9.77 -0.35 8.49
C ARG A 89 -11.14 0.01 9.04
N ILE A 90 -11.38 -0.12 10.32
CA ILE A 90 -12.57 0.46 10.94
C ILE A 90 -12.35 1.96 11.17
N CYS A 91 -13.44 2.72 11.19
CA CYS A 91 -13.43 4.14 11.54
C CYS A 91 -12.78 4.37 12.90
N GLU A 92 -11.97 5.40 13.04
CA GLU A 92 -11.29 5.75 14.30
C GLU A 92 -12.22 6.39 15.34
N ILE A 93 -13.45 6.76 14.96
CA ILE A 93 -14.44 7.32 15.90
C ILE A 93 -14.93 6.19 16.82
N PRO A 94 -14.87 6.36 18.15
CA PRO A 94 -15.35 5.37 19.11
C PRO A 94 -16.80 4.94 18.82
N GLY A 95 -17.06 3.63 18.88
CA GLY A 95 -18.39 3.06 18.62
C GLY A 95 -18.81 3.00 17.14
N CYS A 96 -17.96 3.44 16.20
CA CYS A 96 -18.27 3.36 14.78
C CYS A 96 -17.71 2.07 14.14
N GLU A 97 -18.59 1.20 13.68
CA GLU A 97 -18.21 -0.07 13.02
C GLU A 97 -18.03 0.07 11.50
N LYS A 98 -18.27 1.28 10.96
CA LYS A 98 -18.16 1.52 9.52
C LYS A 98 -16.71 1.46 9.08
N VAL A 99 -16.49 0.94 7.88
CA VAL A 99 -15.15 0.87 7.29
C VAL A 99 -14.66 2.27 6.91
N SER A 100 -13.44 2.60 7.30
CA SER A 100 -12.76 3.83 6.92
C SER A 100 -12.41 3.82 5.44
N THR A 101 -12.66 4.95 4.77
CA THR A 101 -12.33 5.15 3.36
C THR A 101 -10.94 5.75 3.20
N GLN A 102 -10.69 6.90 3.84
CA GLN A 102 -9.43 7.64 3.82
C GLN A 102 -9.25 8.39 5.13
N GLY A 103 -8.00 8.56 5.57
CA GLY A 103 -7.68 9.32 6.79
C GLY A 103 -8.19 8.66 8.08
N GLY A 104 -8.46 7.35 8.08
CA GLY A 104 -8.92 6.62 9.26
C GLY A 104 -10.40 6.83 9.62
N LEU A 105 -11.13 7.66 8.88
CA LEU A 105 -12.53 7.94 9.10
C LEU A 105 -13.41 7.26 8.04
N CYS A 106 -14.64 6.91 8.41
CA CYS A 106 -15.67 6.44 7.48
C CYS A 106 -16.30 7.62 6.73
N TRP A 107 -17.07 7.34 5.67
CA TRP A 107 -17.75 8.38 4.90
C TRP A 107 -18.54 9.35 5.78
N ALA A 108 -19.32 8.86 6.75
CA ALA A 108 -20.13 9.72 7.63
C ALA A 108 -19.30 10.61 8.56
N HIS A 109 -18.08 10.18 8.93
CA HIS A 109 -17.20 10.89 9.87
C HIS A 109 -16.09 11.67 9.15
N GLY A 110 -16.29 12.04 7.88
CA GLY A 110 -15.32 12.85 7.13
C GLY A 110 -14.29 12.07 6.31
N GLY A 111 -14.43 10.75 6.21
CA GLY A 111 -13.59 9.92 5.35
C GLY A 111 -13.88 10.14 3.86
N GLY A 112 -12.80 10.22 3.07
CA GLY A 112 -12.86 10.34 1.60
C GLY A 112 -13.13 11.78 1.12
N ASN A 113 -12.78 12.04 -0.13
CA ASN A 113 -12.80 13.41 -0.66
C ASN A 113 -14.23 13.95 -0.83
N ARG A 114 -14.41 15.21 -0.45
CA ARG A 114 -15.63 16.01 -0.68
C ARG A 114 -15.49 16.84 -1.95
N CYS A 115 -16.63 17.23 -2.51
CA CYS A 115 -16.67 18.16 -3.63
C CYS A 115 -15.95 19.45 -3.24
N LYS A 116 -15.03 19.91 -4.10
CA LYS A 116 -14.36 21.21 -3.94
C LYS A 116 -15.31 22.40 -4.04
N LEU A 117 -16.49 22.25 -4.65
CA LEU A 117 -17.46 23.34 -4.70
C LEU A 117 -17.96 23.65 -3.29
N GLU A 118 -17.81 24.91 -2.89
CA GLU A 118 -18.34 25.46 -1.63
C GLU A 118 -19.82 25.12 -1.43
N GLY A 119 -20.18 24.69 -0.22
CA GLY A 119 -21.54 24.24 0.11
C GLY A 119 -21.93 22.85 -0.42
N CYS A 120 -21.10 22.17 -1.20
CA CYS A 120 -21.39 20.82 -1.69
C CYS A 120 -20.72 19.73 -0.83
N SER A 121 -21.51 18.96 -0.07
CA SER A 121 -21.01 17.84 0.75
C SER A 121 -20.96 16.49 0.01
N ARG A 122 -21.24 16.46 -1.29
CA ARG A 122 -21.26 15.23 -2.10
C ARG A 122 -19.85 14.65 -2.26
N ARG A 123 -19.80 13.36 -2.59
CA ARG A 123 -18.55 12.66 -2.90
C ARG A 123 -17.87 13.23 -4.12
N SER A 124 -16.56 13.44 -4.02
CA SER A 124 -15.75 13.85 -5.17
C SER A 124 -14.91 12.72 -5.75
N TYR A 125 -14.46 12.95 -6.97
CA TYR A 125 -13.66 12.01 -7.73
C TYR A 125 -12.45 12.73 -8.33
N GLN A 126 -11.27 12.10 -8.25
CA GLN A 126 -10.05 12.66 -8.88
C GLN A 126 -10.22 12.87 -10.38
N LYS A 127 -10.93 11.98 -11.08
CA LYS A 127 -11.25 12.12 -12.52
C LYS A 127 -12.08 13.37 -12.87
N TYR A 128 -12.69 13.99 -11.87
CA TYR A 128 -13.46 15.22 -11.98
C TYR A 128 -12.76 16.35 -11.22
N GLY A 129 -11.43 16.34 -11.06
CA GLY A 129 -10.70 17.41 -10.37
C GLY A 129 -11.07 17.60 -8.90
N TYR A 130 -11.53 16.55 -8.21
CA TYR A 130 -12.12 16.61 -6.86
C TYR A 130 -13.46 17.35 -6.77
N TYR A 131 -14.22 17.37 -7.87
CA TYR A 131 -15.65 17.70 -7.85
C TYR A 131 -16.52 16.43 -7.82
N CYS A 132 -17.79 16.60 -7.44
CA CYS A 132 -18.78 15.53 -7.50
C CYS A 132 -19.24 15.27 -8.94
N ALA A 133 -20.11 14.27 -9.14
CA ALA A 133 -20.61 13.94 -10.48
C ALA A 133 -21.39 15.10 -11.11
N ASP A 134 -22.18 15.83 -10.33
CA ASP A 134 -22.97 16.98 -10.80
C ASP A 134 -22.09 18.19 -11.11
N HIS A 135 -21.01 18.37 -10.36
CA HIS A 135 -20.03 19.45 -10.55
C HIS A 135 -18.83 19.02 -11.38
N ALA A 136 -18.93 17.91 -12.12
CA ALA A 136 -17.82 17.35 -12.89
C ALA A 136 -17.31 18.30 -13.99
N SER A 137 -18.17 19.22 -14.45
CA SER A 137 -17.82 20.29 -15.39
C SER A 137 -16.78 21.26 -14.83
N LEU A 138 -16.82 21.55 -13.53
CA LEU A 138 -15.89 22.49 -12.88
C LEU A 138 -14.45 21.95 -12.86
N GLY A 139 -14.28 20.63 -12.77
CA GLY A 139 -12.97 19.98 -12.68
C GLY A 139 -12.25 19.78 -14.02
N LYS A 140 -12.88 20.08 -15.15
CA LYS A 140 -12.29 19.92 -16.49
C LYS A 140 -11.51 21.15 -16.96
N GLY A 141 -11.57 22.27 -16.22
CA GLY A 141 -10.88 23.52 -16.55
C GLY A 141 -9.47 23.69 -15.97
N GLU A 142 -9.06 22.86 -15.01
CA GLU A 142 -7.75 22.96 -14.33
C GLU A 142 -6.71 21.98 -14.93
N SER A 143 -6.45 22.06 -16.24
CA SER A 143 -5.40 21.28 -16.91
C SER A 143 -4.79 22.07 -18.07
N SER A 144 -4.32 23.28 -17.81
CA SER A 144 -3.47 24.07 -18.72
C SER A 144 -2.77 25.19 -17.94
N ALA A 145 -1.63 24.86 -17.32
CA ALA A 145 -0.52 25.76 -17.01
C ALA A 145 0.72 24.89 -16.72
#